data_AF-A0A917A6X2-F1
#
_entry.id   AF-A0A917A6X2-F1
#
_cell.length_a   1.000
_cell.length_b   1.000
_cell.length_c   1.000
_cell.angle_alpha   90.00
_cell.angle_beta   90.00
_cell.angle_gamma   90.00
#
_symmetry.space_group_name_H-M   'P 1'
#
loop_
_entity.id
_entity.type
_entity.pdbx_description
1 polymer ?
#
loop_
_entity_poly.entity_id
_entity_poly.type
_entity_poly.pdbx_seq_one_letter_code
_entity_poly.pdbx_strand_id
1 'polypeptide(L)' 'MFLCLMLCVTQLPACGRKQTRTVPVRTYVPADLLTTCPGWTGPRPETIGGFIDAAAAEKRGRLCNATKIETIARIVGPQ' A
#
# COMPACT_ATOMS: atom_id res chain seq x y z
N MET A 1 -17.79 23.45 -38.70
CA MET A 1 -16.54 22.71 -39.03
C MET A 1 -15.26 23.44 -38.59
N PHE A 2 -15.22 24.78 -38.58
CA PHE A 2 -14.09 25.54 -38.01
C PHE A 2 -13.96 25.44 -36.47
N LEU A 3 -15.07 25.24 -35.77
CA LEU A 3 -15.09 25.20 -34.30
C LEU A 3 -14.41 23.96 -33.70
N CYS A 4 -14.51 22.79 -34.37
CA CYS A 4 -13.85 21.57 -33.90
C CYS A 4 -12.32 21.65 -34.01
N LEU A 5 -11.81 22.33 -35.05
CA LEU A 5 -10.36 22.50 -35.25
C LEU A 5 -9.73 23.35 -34.14
N MET A 6 -10.45 24.34 -33.61
CA MET A 6 -9.94 25.19 -32.52
C MET A 6 -9.84 24.45 -31.17
N LEU A 7 -10.74 23.49 -30.91
CA LEU A 7 -10.71 22.66 -29.69
C LEU A 7 -9.53 21.67 -29.68
N CYS A 8 -9.05 21.22 -30.84
CA CYS A 8 -7.89 20.33 -30.91
C CYS A 8 -6.57 21.06 -30.67
N VAL A 9 -6.47 22.36 -30.98
CA VAL A 9 -5.22 23.14 -30.87
C VAL A 9 -4.93 23.58 -29.43
N THR A 10 -5.96 23.78 -28.60
CA THR A 10 -5.79 24.24 -27.21
C THR A 10 -5.31 23.16 -26.24
N GLN A 11 -5.26 21.89 -26.64
CA GLN A 11 -4.77 20.78 -25.82
C GLN A 11 -3.28 20.43 -26.04
N LEU A 12 -2.57 21.19 -26.90
CA LEU A 12 -1.17 20.89 -27.24
C LEU A 12 -0.06 21.36 -26.28
N PRO A 13 -0.25 22.13 -25.18
CA PRO A 13 0.87 22.38 -24.26
C PRO A 13 1.04 21.22 -23.26
N ALA A 14 1.17 19.99 -23.73
CA ALA A 14 1.50 18.83 -22.88
C ALA A 14 2.78 18.09 -23.30
N CYS A 15 3.30 18.31 -24.52
CA CYS A 15 4.61 17.77 -24.93
C CYS A 15 5.71 18.78 -24.60
N GLY A 16 6.16 18.78 -23.35
CA GLY A 16 7.26 19.66 -22.95
C GLY A 16 7.55 19.77 -21.46
N ARG A 17 6.75 19.14 -20.58
CA ARG A 17 7.23 18.96 -19.20
C ARG A 17 8.39 17.97 -19.26
N LYS A 18 9.61 18.49 -19.06
CA LYS A 18 10.72 17.71 -18.55
C LYS A 18 10.14 16.86 -17.43
N GLN A 19 10.08 15.54 -17.64
CA GLN A 19 9.91 14.62 -16.53
C GLN A 19 11.06 14.99 -15.60
N THR A 20 10.73 15.65 -14.49
CA THR A 20 11.57 15.61 -13.30
C THR A 20 11.75 14.13 -13.07
N ARG A 21 12.91 13.61 -13.51
CA ARG A 21 13.34 12.26 -13.21
C ARG A 21 13.37 12.24 -11.71
N THR A 22 12.29 11.73 -11.11
CA THR A 22 12.24 11.38 -9.70
C THR A 22 13.31 10.33 -9.58
N VAL A 23 14.51 10.76 -9.22
CA VAL A 23 15.53 9.85 -8.71
C VAL A 23 14.82 9.23 -7.51
N PRO A 24 14.50 7.92 -7.53
CA PRO A 24 13.87 7.32 -6.39
C PRO A 24 14.86 7.52 -5.25
N VAL A 25 14.48 8.36 -4.28
CA VAL A 25 15.16 8.40 -3.00
C VAL A 25 15.06 6.96 -2.51
N ARG A 26 16.20 6.26 -2.41
CA ARG A 26 16.22 4.91 -1.85
C ARG A 26 15.91 5.07 -0.36
N THR A 27 14.64 5.00 -0.02
CA THR A 27 14.20 5.01 1.36
C THR A 27 14.48 3.64 1.95
N TYR A 28 15.31 3.59 2.98
CA TYR A 28 15.60 2.34 3.68
C TYR A 28 14.39 1.95 4.53
N VAL A 29 13.77 0.82 4.19
CA VAL A 29 12.74 0.17 5.02
C VAL A 29 13.38 -1.01 5.74
N PRO A 30 13.41 -1.03 7.07
CA PRO A 30 13.89 -2.17 7.84
C PRO A 30 13.21 -3.49 7.44
N ALA A 31 14.00 -4.56 7.31
CA ALA A 31 13.51 -5.85 6.82
C ALA A 31 12.47 -6.50 7.75
N ASP A 32 12.52 -6.22 9.06
CA ASP A 32 11.55 -6.68 10.05
C ASP A 32 10.14 -6.12 9.79
N LEU A 33 10.01 -4.91 9.24
CA LEU A 33 8.72 -4.35 8.84
C LEU A 33 8.11 -5.06 7.63
N LEU A 34 8.92 -5.79 6.86
CA LEU A 34 8.49 -6.58 5.72
C LEU A 34 8.22 -8.05 6.07
N THR A 35 8.57 -8.48 7.29
CA THR A 35 8.24 -9.82 7.75
C THR A 35 6.73 -9.97 7.95
N THR A 36 6.20 -11.15 7.65
CA THR A 36 4.78 -11.45 7.82
C THR A 36 4.38 -11.43 9.30
N CYS A 37 3.22 -10.86 9.61
CA CYS A 37 2.61 -11.02 10.94
C CYS A 37 1.86 -12.35 11.01
N PRO A 38 2.12 -13.19 12.02
CA PRO A 38 1.46 -14.49 12.14
C PRO A 38 -0.02 -14.31 12.49
N GLY A 39 -0.87 -15.12 11.83
CA GLY A 39 -2.28 -15.32 12.17
C GLY A 39 -2.49 -16.64 12.89
N TRP A 40 -3.64 -17.28 12.68
CA TRP A 40 -3.90 -18.63 13.14
C TRP A 40 -3.07 -19.64 12.34
N THR A 41 -2.30 -20.48 13.04
CA THR A 41 -1.43 -21.52 12.42
C THR A 41 -1.86 -22.95 12.79
N GLY A 42 -2.92 -23.09 13.58
CA GLY A 42 -3.48 -24.38 13.96
C GLY A 42 -4.35 -25.00 12.85
N PRO A 43 -4.86 -26.22 13.08
CA PRO A 43 -5.84 -26.84 12.18
C PRO A 43 -7.12 -26.01 12.08
N ARG A 44 -7.99 -26.37 11.14
CA ARG A 44 -9.33 -25.76 11.05
C ARG A 44 -10.07 -25.98 12.38
N PRO A 45 -10.58 -24.92 13.03
CA PRO A 45 -11.35 -25.09 14.25
C PRO A 45 -12.65 -25.86 14.02
N GLU A 46 -12.99 -26.74 14.95
CA GLU A 46 -14.24 -27.51 14.95
C GLU A 46 -15.16 -27.14 16.12
N THR A 47 -14.64 -26.41 17.11
CA THR A 47 -15.38 -25.97 18.29
C THR A 47 -15.50 -24.45 18.32
N ILE A 48 -16.52 -23.95 19.02
CA ILE A 48 -16.71 -22.50 19.23
C ILE A 48 -15.46 -21.88 19.89
N GLY A 49 -14.89 -22.55 20.91
CA GLY A 49 -13.66 -22.10 21.54
C GLY A 49 -12.50 -21.97 20.54
N GLY A 50 -12.30 -22.97 19.69
CA GLY A 50 -11.29 -22.92 18.64
C GLY A 50 -11.53 -21.81 17.61
N PHE A 51 -12.79 -21.53 17.25
CA PHE A 51 -13.12 -20.39 16.37
C PHE A 51 -12.80 -19.05 17.04
N ILE A 52 -13.07 -18.92 18.33
CA ILE A 52 -12.71 -17.72 19.11
C ILE A 52 -11.20 -17.53 19.14
N ASP A 53 -10.44 -18.60 19.42
CA ASP A 53 -8.98 -18.56 19.47
C ASP A 53 -8.37 -18.21 18.10
N ALA A 54 -8.89 -18.82 17.03
CA ALA A 54 -8.48 -18.51 15.67
C ALA A 54 -8.78 -17.04 15.31
N ALA A 55 -9.98 -16.56 15.60
CA ALA A 55 -10.36 -15.16 15.36
C ALA A 55 -9.49 -14.18 16.17
N ALA A 56 -9.15 -14.51 17.42
CA ALA A 56 -8.26 -13.70 18.25
C ALA A 56 -6.83 -13.68 17.69
N ALA A 57 -6.31 -14.81 17.20
CA ALA A 57 -5.02 -14.88 16.53
C ALA A 57 -5.00 -14.02 15.26
N GLU A 58 -6.02 -14.14 14.40
CA GLU A 58 -6.17 -13.31 13.19
C GLU A 58 -6.23 -11.82 13.51
N LYS A 59 -7.00 -11.43 14.54
CA LYS A 59 -7.08 -10.04 14.99
C LYS A 59 -5.70 -9.50 15.39
N ARG A 60 -4.92 -10.27 16.16
CA ARG A 60 -3.56 -9.89 16.55
C ARG A 60 -2.64 -9.74 15.34
N GLY A 61 -2.70 -10.67 14.38
CA GLY A 61 -1.94 -10.60 13.13
C GLY A 61 -2.26 -9.34 12.32
N ARG A 62 -3.54 -8.98 12.19
CA ARG A 62 -3.98 -7.76 11.49
C ARG A 62 -3.50 -6.49 12.18
N LEU A 63 -3.56 -6.43 13.51
CA LEU A 63 -3.07 -5.27 14.27
C LEU A 63 -1.55 -5.09 14.09
N CYS A 64 -0.78 -6.18 14.18
CA CYS A 64 0.65 -6.16 13.87
C CYS A 64 0.93 -5.61 12.46
N ASN A 65 0.17 -6.08 11.46
CA ASN A 65 0.37 -5.66 10.07
C ASN A 65 0.00 -4.18 9.88
N ALA A 66 -1.07 -3.71 10.50
CA ALA A 66 -1.48 -2.31 10.46
C ALA A 66 -0.38 -1.39 11.03
N THR A 67 0.21 -1.75 12.18
CA THR A 67 1.32 -1.00 12.78
C THR A 67 2.56 -0.96 11.88
N LYS A 68 2.90 -2.08 11.22
CA LYS A 68 4.02 -2.12 10.26
C LYS A 68 3.76 -1.21 9.06
N ILE A 69 2.57 -1.29 8.45
CA ILE A 69 2.19 -0.45 7.31
C ILE A 69 2.24 1.04 7.69
N GLU A 70 1.72 1.39 8.86
CA GLU A 70 1.77 2.76 9.36
C GLU A 70 3.22 3.25 9.55
N THR A 71 4.10 2.38 10.07
CA THR A 71 5.52 2.70 10.24
C THR A 71 6.21 2.89 8.90
N ILE A 72 5.94 2.01 7.93
CA ILE A 72 6.44 2.15 6.56
C ILE A 72 5.97 3.47 5.95
N ALA A 73 4.70 3.84 6.12
CA ALA A 73 4.15 5.09 5.60
C ALA A 73 4.90 6.31 6.15
N ARG A 74 5.29 6.31 7.43
CA ARG A 74 6.11 7.36 8.03
C ARG A 74 7.53 7.40 7.45
N ILE A 75 8.09 6.26 7.07
CA ILE A 75 9.42 6.15 6.45
C ILE A 75 9.39 6.70 5.02
N VAL A 76 8.45 6.23 4.20
CA VAL A 76 8.40 6.56 2.76
C VAL A 76 7.79 7.92 2.47
N GLY A 77 7.02 8.47 3.41
CA GLY A 77 6.33 9.75 3.24
C GLY A 77 5.05 9.64 2.40
N PRO A 78 4.39 10.77 2.11
CA PRO A 78 3.21 10.80 1.25
C PRO A 78 3.56 10.39 -0.18
N GLN A 79 2.67 9.61 -0.80
CA GLN A 79 2.74 9.15 -2.18
C GLN A 79 2.04 10.14 -3.12
#